data_AF-A0A849WPP5-F1
#
_entry.id   AF-A0A849WPP5-F1
#
_cell.length_a   1.000
_cell.length_b   1.000
_cell.length_c   1.000
_cell.angle_alpha   90.00
_cell.angle_beta   90.00
_cell.angle_gamma   90.00
#
_symmetry.space_group_name_H-M   'P 1'
#
loop_
_entity.id
_entity.type
_entity.pdbx_description
1 polymer ?
#
loop_
_entity_poly.entity_id
_entity_poly.type
_entity_poly.pdbx_seq_one_letter_code
_entity_poly.pdbx_strand_id
1 'polypeptide(L)'
;MEFNYEGKSQDFPSSYLNINKIESDYQKTYKKLFQSLSVPELDHCKIEVQFKILNGYWGSVETEKSIQSKTINDCSYEIKIDEQLIDKMEGQLVLIHELVHIIRHHFNPLEERWLDEGLAQLIETEYIALWPYDKQTQLFSQEKLFLSSHDEDYSPKGRGYSSSYFFLKYMYNHFGGLHLVKKLLTSQKTGWSNIQESLKQLSEQGKLQIPKIFFSKEMIWTHFSFAIFFNDSAKADYGLFLLDYKFKNDTEKKSPLINGEKRITSNTEMETFYLPLNKVNKQMLAEIDFNKFSVYLLNSSSSFNIVKADSSMKLIRALNQFEYAVLVKKL
;
A
#
# COMPACT_ATOMS: atom_id res chain seq x y z
N MET A 1 10.06 -16.00 19.75
CA MET A 1 9.77 -14.60 20.09
C MET A 1 9.88 -14.45 21.59
N GLU A 2 10.75 -13.56 22.05
CA GLU A 2 11.00 -13.25 23.46
C GLU A 2 10.57 -11.80 23.73
N PHE A 3 9.99 -11.52 24.89
CA PHE A 3 9.57 -10.18 25.29
C PHE A 3 10.44 -9.70 26.45
N ASN A 4 11.03 -8.51 26.30
CA ASN A 4 11.85 -7.88 27.31
C ASN A 4 11.30 -6.50 27.66
N TYR A 5 11.03 -6.27 28.94
CA TYR A 5 10.48 -5.01 29.45
C TYR A 5 11.58 -4.27 30.21
N GLU A 6 12.05 -3.13 29.68
CA GLU A 6 13.09 -2.31 30.33
C GLU A 6 12.53 -1.07 31.06
N GLY A 7 11.20 -0.92 31.12
CA GLY A 7 10.56 0.15 31.88
C GLY A 7 10.82 0.01 33.39
N LYS A 8 11.09 1.12 34.08
CA LYS A 8 11.18 1.14 35.54
C LYS A 8 9.86 0.63 36.12
N SER A 9 9.85 -0.58 36.68
CA SER A 9 8.64 -1.21 37.27
C SER A 9 8.04 -0.44 38.46
N GLN A 10 8.59 0.73 38.81
CA GLN A 10 8.15 1.57 39.92
C GLN A 10 7.03 2.55 39.55
N ASP A 11 6.78 2.84 38.26
CA ASP A 11 5.78 3.84 37.84
C ASP A 11 4.46 3.25 37.32
N PHE A 12 4.37 1.93 37.17
CA PHE A 12 3.11 1.25 36.82
C PHE A 12 2.58 0.48 38.03
N PRO A 13 1.34 0.76 38.50
CA PRO A 13 0.71 -0.07 39.52
C PRO A 13 0.64 -1.50 38.99
N SER A 14 1.36 -2.42 39.63
CA SER A 14 1.44 -3.84 39.27
C SER A 14 0.10 -4.58 39.22
N SER A 15 -0.99 -3.92 39.64
CA SER A 15 -2.36 -4.40 39.58
C SER A 15 -3.09 -4.19 38.25
N TYR A 16 -2.52 -3.44 37.28
CA TYR A 16 -3.23 -3.09 36.03
C TYR A 16 -2.69 -3.73 34.75
N LEU A 17 -1.40 -4.06 34.67
CA LEU A 17 -0.81 -4.67 33.48
C LEU A 17 -0.66 -6.18 33.67
N ASN A 18 -1.55 -6.95 33.05
CA ASN A 18 -1.42 -8.40 32.99
C ASN A 18 -0.40 -8.76 31.90
N ILE A 19 0.89 -8.72 32.26
CA ILE A 19 2.03 -8.96 31.34
C ILE A 19 1.86 -10.30 30.60
N ASN A 20 1.43 -11.36 31.29
CA ASN A 20 1.20 -12.67 30.68
C ASN A 20 0.13 -12.63 29.57
N LYS A 21 -0.92 -11.81 29.75
CA LYS A 21 -1.97 -11.62 28.74
C LYS A 21 -1.42 -10.82 27.55
N ILE A 22 -0.66 -9.76 27.81
CA ILE A 22 -0.03 -8.92 26.77
C ILE A 22 0.91 -9.78 25.92
N GLU A 23 1.83 -10.52 26.53
CA GLU A 23 2.72 -11.43 25.83
C GLU A 23 1.93 -12.47 25.01
N SER A 24 0.91 -13.09 25.60
CA SER A 24 0.04 -14.04 24.90
C SER A 24 -0.64 -13.42 23.66
N ASP A 25 -1.15 -12.20 23.78
CA ASP A 25 -1.82 -11.50 22.69
C ASP A 25 -0.85 -11.15 21.55
N TYR A 26 0.36 -10.67 21.89
CA TYR A 26 1.41 -10.38 20.91
C TYR A 26 1.93 -11.66 20.23
N GLN A 27 2.16 -12.74 20.97
CA GLN A 27 2.55 -14.04 20.42
C GLN A 27 1.49 -14.61 19.47
N LYS A 28 0.21 -14.45 19.81
CA LYS A 28 -0.91 -14.87 18.96
C LYS A 28 -0.93 -14.07 17.66
N THR A 29 -0.70 -12.75 17.73
CA THR A 29 -0.59 -11.88 16.55
C THR A 29 0.55 -12.31 15.65
N TYR A 30 1.76 -12.50 16.21
CA TYR A 30 2.94 -13.00 15.50
C TYR A 30 2.65 -14.32 14.77
N LYS A 31 2.19 -15.32 15.52
CA LYS A 31 1.96 -16.68 14.98
C LYS A 31 0.94 -16.65 13.85
N LYS A 32 -0.18 -15.96 14.07
CA LYS A 32 -1.23 -15.85 13.05
C LYS A 32 -0.66 -15.16 11.79
N LEU A 33 0.22 -14.15 11.94
CA LEU A 33 0.75 -13.36 10.81
C LEU A 33 1.67 -14.24 9.97
N PHE A 34 2.66 -14.89 10.60
CA PHE A 34 3.63 -15.75 9.94
C PHE A 34 2.98 -16.96 9.29
N GLN A 35 1.96 -17.54 9.95
CA GLN A 35 1.14 -18.60 9.35
C GLN A 35 0.38 -18.11 8.11
N SER A 36 -0.24 -16.92 8.19
CA SER A 36 -1.01 -16.36 7.07
C SER A 36 -0.12 -16.01 5.87
N LEU A 37 1.09 -15.50 6.13
CA LEU A 37 2.06 -15.13 5.11
C LEU A 37 2.86 -16.33 4.59
N SER A 38 2.88 -17.45 5.32
CA SER A 38 3.58 -18.69 4.97
C SER A 38 5.08 -18.47 4.80
N VAL A 39 5.73 -17.93 5.85
CA VAL A 39 7.16 -17.61 5.87
C VAL A 39 7.88 -18.52 6.89
N PRO A 40 7.99 -19.83 6.65
CA PRO A 40 8.64 -20.78 7.58
C PRO A 40 10.14 -20.53 7.74
N GLU A 41 10.76 -19.81 6.81
CA GLU A 41 12.19 -19.49 6.83
C GLU A 41 12.59 -18.71 8.08
N LEU A 42 11.66 -18.03 8.75
CA LEU A 42 11.94 -17.25 9.95
C LEU A 42 11.64 -18.00 11.26
N ASP A 43 11.14 -19.24 11.21
CA ASP A 43 10.78 -20.00 12.41
C ASP A 43 11.98 -20.26 13.34
N HIS A 44 13.19 -20.20 12.79
CA HIS A 44 14.45 -20.37 13.53
C HIS A 44 15.08 -19.04 14.01
N CYS A 45 14.57 -17.89 13.57
CA CYS A 45 15.12 -16.60 13.95
C CYS A 45 14.69 -16.20 15.38
N LYS A 46 15.63 -15.62 16.13
CA LYS A 46 15.30 -14.95 17.38
C LYS A 46 14.67 -13.60 17.06
N ILE A 47 13.47 -13.34 17.61
CA ILE A 47 12.83 -12.03 17.54
C ILE A 47 12.56 -11.59 18.97
N GLU A 48 13.19 -10.50 19.37
CA GLU A 48 13.04 -9.88 20.67
C GLU A 48 12.16 -8.63 20.53
N VAL A 49 11.15 -8.50 21.38
CA VAL A 49 10.29 -7.31 21.43
C VAL A 49 10.57 -6.56 22.72
N GLN A 50 10.97 -5.30 22.60
CA GLN A 50 11.31 -4.41 23.70
C GLN A 50 10.35 -3.23 23.78
N PHE A 51 9.88 -2.92 24.98
CA PHE A 51 9.09 -1.72 25.25
C PHE A 51 9.95 -0.65 25.92
N LYS A 52 10.15 0.50 25.24
CA LYS A 52 11.06 1.58 25.65
C LYS A 52 10.48 2.95 25.27
N ILE A 53 10.98 4.04 25.84
CA ILE A 53 10.61 5.41 25.41
C ILE A 53 11.28 5.72 24.07
N LEU A 54 10.49 6.02 23.03
CA LEU A 54 11.01 6.21 21.66
C LEU A 54 10.97 7.66 21.14
N ASN A 55 10.84 8.65 22.04
CA ASN A 55 11.00 10.08 21.73
C ASN A 55 10.26 10.57 20.47
N GLY A 56 9.01 10.14 20.28
CA GLY A 56 8.14 10.56 19.17
C GLY A 56 7.98 9.54 18.04
N TYR A 57 8.69 8.41 18.09
CA TYR A 57 8.40 7.23 17.27
C TYR A 57 7.50 6.26 18.03
N TRP A 58 6.73 5.45 17.31
CA TRP A 58 5.88 4.42 17.92
C TRP A 58 6.53 3.04 17.90
N GLY A 59 7.41 2.78 16.93
CA GLY A 59 8.23 1.58 16.87
C GLY A 59 9.41 1.72 15.92
N SER A 60 10.29 0.72 15.96
CA SER A 60 11.43 0.58 15.06
C SER A 60 12.00 -0.83 15.14
N VAL A 61 12.52 -1.35 14.03
CA VAL A 61 13.34 -2.57 13.99
C VAL A 61 14.81 -2.22 13.98
N GLU A 62 15.57 -2.85 14.87
CA GLU A 62 17.02 -2.93 14.77
C GLU A 62 17.41 -4.31 14.28
N THR A 63 18.05 -4.33 13.11
CA THR A 63 18.67 -5.53 12.55
C THR A 63 20.11 -5.59 13.00
N GLU A 64 20.59 -6.74 13.47
CA GLU A 64 21.99 -6.91 13.88
C GLU A 64 22.96 -6.61 12.73
N LYS A 65 23.49 -5.39 12.68
CA LYS A 65 24.83 -5.13 12.15
C LYS A 65 25.92 -5.33 13.22
N SER A 66 25.61 -5.86 14.40
CA SER A 66 26.45 -5.74 15.60
C SER A 66 26.69 -7.01 16.43
N ILE A 67 26.04 -8.14 16.16
CA ILE A 67 26.50 -9.42 16.70
C ILE A 67 27.29 -10.13 15.62
N GLN A 68 28.54 -10.44 15.92
CA GLN A 68 29.40 -11.32 15.13
C GLN A 68 28.76 -12.72 15.07
N SER A 69 27.70 -12.88 14.28
CA SER A 69 27.13 -14.19 14.00
C SER A 69 28.18 -15.00 13.24
N LYS A 70 28.66 -16.07 13.89
CA LYS A 70 29.71 -16.96 13.37
C LYS A 70 29.17 -17.98 12.36
N THR A 71 27.86 -18.01 12.10
CA THR A 71 27.25 -18.98 11.18
C THR A 71 26.11 -18.38 10.35
N ILE A 72 25.88 -18.91 9.15
CA ILE A 72 24.85 -18.47 8.18
C ILE A 72 23.40 -18.63 8.69
N ASN A 73 23.20 -19.34 9.81
CA ASN A 73 21.86 -19.69 10.32
C ASN A 73 21.45 -18.96 11.61
N ASP A 74 22.29 -18.09 12.17
CA ASP A 74 21.89 -17.28 13.33
C ASP A 74 21.36 -15.94 12.83
N CYS A 75 20.02 -15.81 12.79
CA CYS A 75 19.30 -14.56 12.59
C CYS A 75 18.65 -14.11 13.91
N SER A 76 18.85 -12.84 14.25
CA SER A 76 18.32 -12.20 15.46
C SER A 76 17.87 -10.78 15.14
N TYR A 77 16.67 -10.45 15.58
CA TYR A 77 16.01 -9.17 15.33
C TYR A 77 15.47 -8.58 16.62
N GLU A 78 15.58 -7.26 16.75
CA GLU A 78 15.02 -6.52 17.87
C GLU A 78 13.94 -5.56 17.36
N ILE A 79 12.73 -5.68 17.90
CA ILE A 79 11.63 -4.75 17.67
C ILE A 79 11.50 -3.89 18.92
N LYS A 80 11.62 -2.57 18.76
CA LYS A 80 11.31 -1.61 19.82
C LYS A 80 9.91 -1.06 19.59
N ILE A 81 9.11 -1.01 20.65
CA ILE A 81 7.77 -0.42 20.66
C ILE A 81 7.73 0.62 21.78
N ASP A 82 7.07 1.76 21.54
CA ASP A 82 6.94 2.77 22.57
C ASP A 82 6.18 2.21 23.79
N GLU A 83 6.74 2.37 24.98
CA GLU A 83 6.17 1.81 26.22
C GLU A 83 4.75 2.29 26.50
N GLN A 84 4.35 3.45 25.96
CA GLN A 84 3.00 3.99 26.10
C GLN A 84 1.95 3.13 25.36
N LEU A 85 2.38 2.16 24.54
CA LEU A 85 1.52 1.30 23.72
C LEU A 85 1.37 -0.13 24.25
N ILE A 86 1.99 -0.46 25.39
CA ILE A 86 2.15 -1.82 25.94
C ILE A 86 0.87 -2.66 26.12
N ASP A 87 -0.31 -2.05 26.25
CA ASP A 87 -1.62 -2.73 26.34
C ASP A 87 -2.65 -2.06 25.41
N LYS A 88 -2.17 -1.48 24.32
CA LYS A 88 -2.98 -0.74 23.35
C LYS A 88 -3.01 -1.49 22.02
N MET A 89 -4.14 -1.35 21.33
CA MET A 89 -4.30 -1.91 19.99
C MET A 89 -3.27 -1.34 19.01
N GLU A 90 -2.88 -0.09 19.21
CA GLU A 90 -1.80 0.62 18.52
C GLU A 90 -0.45 -0.08 18.68
N GLY A 91 -0.17 -0.68 19.84
CA GLY A 91 1.05 -1.46 20.04
C GLY A 91 1.07 -2.75 19.21
N GLN A 92 -0.10 -3.36 18.97
CA GLN A 92 -0.20 -4.52 18.08
C GLN A 92 -0.08 -4.11 16.60
N LEU A 93 -0.60 -2.94 16.22
CA LEU A 93 -0.39 -2.37 14.89
C LEU A 93 1.10 -2.18 14.60
N VAL A 94 1.80 -1.51 15.51
CA VAL A 94 3.25 -1.31 15.42
C VAL A 94 3.97 -2.65 15.33
N LEU A 95 3.64 -3.62 16.18
CA LEU A 95 4.26 -4.95 16.10
C LEU A 95 4.11 -5.56 14.70
N ILE A 96 2.92 -5.51 14.11
CA ILE A 96 2.67 -6.06 12.77
C ILE A 96 3.49 -5.33 11.72
N HIS A 97 3.54 -3.99 11.79
CA HIS A 97 4.33 -3.14 10.90
C HIS A 97 5.81 -3.54 10.93
N GLU A 98 6.38 -3.59 12.13
CA GLU A 98 7.78 -3.95 12.35
C GLU A 98 8.11 -5.40 11.95
N LEU A 99 7.17 -6.34 12.17
CA LEU A 99 7.35 -7.72 11.72
C LEU A 99 7.43 -7.84 10.19
N VAL A 100 6.72 -6.98 9.44
CA VAL A 100 6.82 -6.94 7.99
C VAL A 100 8.22 -6.50 7.55
N HIS A 101 8.81 -5.51 8.21
CA HIS A 101 10.19 -5.11 7.95
C HIS A 101 11.18 -6.25 8.22
N ILE A 102 11.01 -7.03 9.29
CA ILE A 102 11.84 -8.22 9.55
C ILE A 102 11.73 -9.23 8.40
N ILE A 103 10.50 -9.55 7.97
CA ILE A 103 10.28 -10.46 6.85
C ILE A 103 10.97 -9.93 5.59
N ARG A 104 10.73 -8.67 5.25
CA ARG A 104 11.26 -8.05 4.04
C ARG A 104 12.79 -7.99 4.09
N HIS A 105 13.37 -7.60 5.21
CA HIS A 105 14.82 -7.53 5.41
C HIS A 105 15.49 -8.90 5.29
N HIS A 106 14.88 -9.94 5.86
CA HIS A 106 15.41 -11.31 5.79
C HIS A 106 15.61 -11.78 4.34
N PHE A 107 14.61 -11.53 3.48
CA PHE A 107 14.71 -11.92 2.08
C PHE A 107 15.44 -10.87 1.23
N ASN A 108 15.45 -9.59 1.60
CA ASN A 108 16.10 -8.54 0.82
C ASN A 108 16.31 -7.29 1.69
N PRO A 109 17.54 -7.08 2.19
CA PRO A 109 17.85 -5.93 3.05
C PRO A 109 17.98 -4.61 2.27
N LEU A 110 17.88 -4.63 0.94
CA LEU A 110 18.07 -3.47 0.06
C LEU A 110 16.78 -3.03 -0.63
N GLU A 111 15.61 -3.39 -0.08
CA GLU A 111 14.31 -2.99 -0.64
C GLU A 111 14.14 -1.47 -0.71
N GLU A 112 13.42 -0.99 -1.72
CA GLU A 112 13.07 0.41 -1.84
C GLU A 112 12.07 0.80 -0.74
N ARG A 113 12.35 1.91 -0.04
CA ARG A 113 11.61 2.34 1.16
C ARG A 113 10.10 2.39 0.95
N TRP A 114 9.63 2.87 -0.21
CA TRP A 114 8.21 2.94 -0.51
C TRP A 114 7.54 1.57 -0.58
N LEU A 115 8.24 0.55 -1.08
CA LEU A 115 7.67 -0.79 -1.17
C LEU A 115 7.65 -1.45 0.20
N ASP A 116 8.74 -1.30 0.96
CA ASP A 116 8.86 -1.82 2.32
C ASP A 116 7.80 -1.22 3.27
N GLU A 117 7.73 0.12 3.33
CA GLU A 117 6.75 0.82 4.18
C GLU A 117 5.32 0.64 3.68
N GLY A 118 5.10 0.61 2.35
CA GLY A 118 3.80 0.33 1.78
C GLY A 118 3.28 -1.07 2.15
N LEU A 119 4.16 -2.08 2.16
CA LEU A 119 3.81 -3.47 2.51
C LEU A 119 3.46 -3.56 3.98
N ALA A 120 4.25 -2.94 4.85
CA ALA A 120 4.00 -2.90 6.27
C ALA A 120 2.61 -2.30 6.55
N GLN A 121 2.31 -1.12 5.98
CA GLN A 121 1.01 -0.47 6.14
C GLN A 121 -0.18 -1.21 5.53
N LEU A 122 0.03 -1.88 4.40
CA LEU A 122 -1.01 -2.73 3.80
C LEU A 122 -1.36 -3.88 4.75
N ILE A 123 -0.35 -4.57 5.26
CA ILE A 123 -0.55 -5.71 6.17
C ILE A 123 -1.19 -5.27 7.48
N GLU A 124 -0.75 -4.15 8.09
CA GLU A 124 -1.42 -3.56 9.27
C GLU A 124 -2.94 -3.49 9.07
N THR A 125 -3.35 -2.92 7.92
CA THR A 125 -4.74 -2.64 7.59
C THR A 125 -5.54 -3.90 7.28
N GLU A 126 -4.99 -4.80 6.45
CA GLU A 126 -5.66 -6.05 6.10
C GLU A 126 -5.81 -6.99 7.31
N TYR A 127 -4.91 -6.88 8.28
CA TYR A 127 -4.82 -7.83 9.36
C TYR A 127 -5.59 -7.44 10.62
N ILE A 128 -5.58 -6.16 10.98
CA ILE A 128 -6.31 -5.62 12.13
C ILE A 128 -7.67 -5.03 11.69
N ALA A 129 -7.89 -4.84 10.38
CA ALA A 129 -9.13 -4.29 9.80
C ALA A 129 -9.45 -2.85 10.28
N LEU A 130 -8.46 -2.12 10.76
CA LEU A 130 -8.57 -0.70 11.09
C LEU A 130 -8.26 0.14 9.87
N TRP A 131 -9.21 0.98 9.49
CA TRP A 131 -9.03 1.87 8.35
C TRP A 131 -8.23 3.11 8.76
N PRO A 132 -7.13 3.44 8.08
CA PRO A 132 -6.34 4.60 8.43
C PRO A 132 -6.97 5.88 7.83
N TYR A 133 -8.00 6.40 8.48
CA TYR A 133 -8.78 7.57 8.01
C TYR A 133 -7.89 8.78 7.65
N ASP A 134 -6.87 9.06 8.48
CA ASP A 134 -5.96 10.19 8.26
C ASP A 134 -5.13 10.06 6.98
N LYS A 135 -4.82 8.83 6.55
CA LYS A 135 -4.03 8.59 5.32
C LYS A 135 -4.80 9.02 4.07
N GLN A 136 -6.13 8.87 4.06
CA GLN A 136 -6.96 9.30 2.94
C GLN A 136 -6.93 10.83 2.78
N THR A 137 -7.11 11.56 3.88
CA THR A 137 -6.99 13.03 3.87
C THR A 137 -5.60 13.47 3.45
N GLN A 138 -4.56 12.81 3.93
CA GLN A 138 -3.18 13.08 3.51
C GLN A 138 -3.00 12.86 2.01
N LEU A 139 -3.44 11.73 1.45
CA LEU A 139 -3.34 11.44 0.02
C LEU A 139 -4.00 12.53 -0.84
N PHE A 140 -5.23 12.93 -0.49
CA PHE A 140 -5.97 13.95 -1.25
C PHE A 140 -5.43 15.37 -1.07
N SER A 141 -4.67 15.62 -0.01
CA SER A 141 -3.96 16.89 0.17
C SER A 141 -2.66 16.98 -0.64
N GLN A 142 -2.21 15.88 -1.26
CA GLN A 142 -0.98 15.89 -2.05
C GLN A 142 -1.22 16.50 -3.43
N GLU A 143 -0.39 17.46 -3.81
CA GLU A 143 -0.42 18.03 -5.16
C GLU A 143 0.04 17.02 -6.23
N LYS A 144 0.84 16.03 -5.83
CA LYS A 144 1.40 15.01 -6.72
C LYS A 144 1.52 13.66 -6.02
N LEU A 145 1.22 12.59 -6.74
CA LEU A 145 1.52 11.22 -6.30
C LEU A 145 2.99 10.91 -6.59
N PHE A 146 3.67 10.32 -5.61
CA PHE A 146 5.05 9.89 -5.77
C PHE A 146 5.35 8.68 -4.90
N LEU A 147 6.29 7.85 -5.35
CA LEU A 147 6.93 6.80 -4.57
C LEU A 147 8.37 7.24 -4.36
N SER A 148 8.73 7.53 -3.12
CA SER A 148 10.09 7.99 -2.77
C SER A 148 10.84 6.92 -1.99
N SER A 149 12.15 6.92 -2.14
CA SER A 149 13.07 6.13 -1.32
C SER A 149 13.80 6.99 -0.28
N HIS A 150 13.47 8.27 -0.15
CA HIS A 150 14.12 9.17 0.82
C HIS A 150 13.47 9.04 2.20
N ASP A 151 14.29 8.94 3.25
CA ASP A 151 13.82 8.73 4.62
C ASP A 151 12.93 9.85 5.15
N GLU A 152 13.17 11.10 4.72
CA GLU A 152 12.38 12.27 5.13
C GLU A 152 10.89 12.16 4.76
N ASP A 153 10.60 11.46 3.66
CA ASP A 153 9.23 11.20 3.19
C ASP A 153 8.48 10.18 4.07
N TYR A 154 9.20 9.44 4.92
CA TYR A 154 8.67 8.45 5.88
C TYR A 154 8.94 8.85 7.34
N SER A 155 9.17 10.13 7.59
CA SER A 155 9.06 10.69 8.94
C SER A 155 7.60 10.59 9.45
N PRO A 156 7.32 10.76 10.75
CA PRO A 156 5.94 10.73 11.28
C PRO A 156 4.96 11.73 10.63
N LYS A 157 5.49 12.76 9.95
CA LYS A 157 4.72 13.75 9.18
C LYS A 157 4.92 13.61 7.66
N GLY A 158 5.67 12.60 7.26
CA GLY A 158 6.05 12.30 5.88
C GLY A 158 4.85 11.85 5.06
N ARG A 159 4.84 12.24 3.79
CA ARG A 159 3.74 11.96 2.85
C ARG A 159 3.90 10.62 2.12
N GLY A 160 5.07 9.99 2.22
CA GLY A 160 5.44 8.75 1.53
C GLY A 160 4.60 7.56 1.96
N TYR A 161 4.24 7.49 3.24
CA TYR A 161 3.37 6.43 3.79
C TYR A 161 2.04 6.32 3.04
N SER A 162 1.31 7.43 2.93
CA SER A 162 -0.01 7.45 2.30
C SER A 162 0.03 7.00 0.84
N SER A 163 0.96 7.54 0.03
CA SER A 163 1.08 7.17 -1.38
C SER A 163 1.46 5.71 -1.57
N SER A 164 2.41 5.22 -0.77
CA SER A 164 2.88 3.83 -0.81
C SER A 164 1.78 2.84 -0.41
N TYR A 165 1.06 3.13 0.68
CA TYR A 165 -0.05 2.32 1.15
C TYR A 165 -1.16 2.22 0.10
N PHE A 166 -1.65 3.35 -0.43
CA PHE A 166 -2.74 3.32 -1.41
C PHE A 166 -2.33 2.64 -2.71
N PHE A 167 -1.06 2.80 -3.12
CA PHE A 167 -0.53 2.09 -4.27
C PHE A 167 -0.54 0.57 -4.05
N LEU A 168 -0.05 0.09 -2.91
CA LEU A 168 -0.07 -1.35 -2.65
C LEU A 168 -1.46 -1.90 -2.38
N LYS A 169 -2.36 -1.11 -1.79
CA LYS A 169 -3.77 -1.46 -1.65
C LYS A 169 -4.45 -1.63 -3.01
N TYR A 170 -4.15 -0.74 -3.95
CA TYR A 170 -4.55 -0.87 -5.35
C TYR A 170 -4.01 -2.18 -5.96
N MET A 171 -2.70 -2.43 -5.80
CA MET A 171 -2.07 -3.64 -6.31
C MET A 171 -2.67 -4.91 -5.71
N TYR A 172 -2.94 -4.92 -4.40
CA TYR A 172 -3.58 -6.01 -3.71
C TYR A 172 -4.97 -6.32 -4.29
N ASN A 173 -5.81 -5.30 -4.45
CA ASN A 173 -7.18 -5.51 -4.93
C ASN A 173 -7.28 -5.99 -6.38
N HIS A 174 -6.33 -5.62 -7.23
CA HIS A 174 -6.40 -5.92 -8.66
C HIS A 174 -5.45 -7.01 -9.12
N PHE A 175 -4.26 -7.11 -8.53
CA PHE A 175 -3.17 -7.93 -9.05
C PHE A 175 -2.86 -9.16 -8.18
N GLY A 176 -3.89 -9.79 -7.62
CA GLY A 176 -3.77 -11.14 -7.02
C GLY A 176 -3.79 -11.18 -5.49
N GLY A 177 -4.15 -10.09 -4.82
CA GLY A 177 -4.40 -10.06 -3.38
C GLY A 177 -3.22 -10.58 -2.57
N LEU A 178 -3.52 -11.48 -1.63
CA LEU A 178 -2.52 -12.07 -0.75
C LEU A 178 -1.44 -12.85 -1.51
N HIS A 179 -1.75 -13.41 -2.69
CA HIS A 179 -0.73 -14.10 -3.48
C HIS A 179 0.37 -13.14 -3.97
N LEU A 180 0.00 -11.91 -4.33
CA LEU A 180 0.97 -10.87 -4.69
C LEU A 180 1.77 -10.43 -3.49
N VAL A 181 1.10 -10.14 -2.37
CA VAL A 181 1.79 -9.67 -1.15
C VAL A 181 2.83 -10.68 -0.68
N LYS A 182 2.51 -11.98 -0.68
CA LYS A 182 3.50 -13.04 -0.37
C LYS A 182 4.72 -12.98 -1.28
N LYS A 183 4.51 -12.86 -2.60
CA LYS A 183 5.60 -12.74 -3.57
C LYS A 183 6.46 -11.50 -3.33
N LEU A 184 5.82 -10.35 -3.08
CA LEU A 184 6.52 -9.10 -2.79
C LEU A 184 7.33 -9.18 -1.49
N LEU A 185 6.86 -9.91 -0.48
CA LEU A 185 7.52 -10.08 0.83
C LEU A 185 8.68 -11.07 0.82
N THR A 186 8.70 -12.05 -0.09
CA THR A 186 9.76 -13.07 -0.14
C THR A 186 10.69 -12.95 -1.35
N SER A 187 10.50 -11.92 -2.17
CA SER A 187 11.32 -11.68 -3.37
C SER A 187 12.74 -11.23 -3.02
N GLN A 188 13.71 -11.58 -3.87
CA GLN A 188 15.09 -11.08 -3.79
C GLN A 188 15.30 -9.80 -4.63
N LYS A 189 14.26 -9.35 -5.33
CA LYS A 189 14.28 -8.10 -6.13
C LYS A 189 13.83 -6.91 -5.29
N THR A 190 14.12 -5.72 -5.80
CA THR A 190 13.75 -4.45 -5.19
C THR A 190 12.78 -3.67 -6.08
N GLY A 191 11.97 -2.82 -5.47
CA GLY A 191 11.13 -1.81 -6.09
C GLY A 191 10.28 -2.33 -7.22
N TRP A 192 10.34 -1.64 -8.37
CA TRP A 192 9.59 -2.03 -9.57
C TRP A 192 9.99 -3.39 -10.14
N SER A 193 11.25 -3.80 -9.99
CA SER A 193 11.69 -5.13 -10.44
C SER A 193 11.00 -6.23 -9.63
N ASN A 194 10.77 -5.99 -8.33
CA ASN A 194 10.02 -6.89 -7.45
C ASN A 194 8.57 -7.04 -7.93
N ILE A 195 7.89 -5.93 -8.23
CA ILE A 195 6.53 -5.95 -8.76
C ILE A 195 6.46 -6.73 -10.08
N GLN A 196 7.31 -6.39 -11.05
CA GLN A 196 7.24 -6.99 -12.39
C GLN A 196 7.50 -8.50 -12.35
N GLU A 197 8.49 -8.95 -11.57
CA GLU A 197 8.77 -10.37 -11.42
C GLU A 197 7.62 -11.09 -10.71
N SER A 198 7.09 -10.52 -9.63
CA SER A 198 5.98 -11.11 -8.87
C SER A 198 4.74 -11.29 -9.75
N LEU A 199 4.36 -10.28 -10.54
CA LEU A 199 3.23 -10.36 -11.46
C LEU A 199 3.45 -11.41 -12.55
N LYS A 200 4.65 -11.47 -13.13
CA LYS A 200 5.00 -12.46 -14.14
C LYS A 200 4.86 -13.87 -13.58
N GLN A 201 5.43 -14.15 -12.41
CA GLN A 201 5.35 -15.46 -11.76
C GLN A 201 3.90 -15.84 -11.45
N LEU A 202 3.09 -14.94 -10.90
CA LEU A 202 1.69 -15.23 -10.60
C LEU A 202 0.85 -15.49 -11.86
N SER A 203 1.12 -14.76 -12.95
CA SER A 203 0.49 -15.00 -14.25
C SER A 203 0.86 -16.38 -14.81
N GLU A 204 2.14 -16.77 -14.73
CA GLU A 204 2.61 -18.10 -15.16
C GLU A 204 2.02 -19.23 -14.32
N GLN A 205 1.70 -18.97 -13.05
CA GLN A 205 1.01 -19.90 -12.16
C GLN A 205 -0.52 -19.91 -12.35
N GLY A 206 -1.07 -19.14 -13.30
CA GLY A 206 -2.51 -19.02 -13.50
C GLY A 206 -3.25 -18.34 -12.34
N LYS A 207 -2.54 -17.61 -11.48
CA LYS A 207 -3.09 -16.88 -10.32
C LYS A 207 -3.56 -15.48 -10.68
N LEU A 208 -3.20 -14.98 -11.86
CA LEU A 208 -3.69 -13.71 -12.40
C LEU A 208 -4.44 -13.93 -13.70
N GLN A 209 -5.62 -13.31 -13.79
CA GLN A 209 -6.41 -13.24 -15.01
C GLN A 209 -6.16 -11.93 -15.79
N ILE A 210 -5.19 -11.12 -15.35
CA ILE A 210 -4.83 -9.85 -15.99
C ILE A 210 -3.86 -10.09 -17.14
N PRO A 211 -4.11 -9.55 -18.34
CA PRO A 211 -3.18 -9.62 -19.47
C PRO A 211 -1.81 -9.01 -19.15
N LYS A 212 -0.73 -9.68 -19.58
CA LYS A 212 0.66 -9.25 -19.30
C LYS A 212 1.01 -7.84 -19.81
N ILE A 213 0.28 -7.30 -20.78
CA ILE A 213 0.44 -5.91 -21.26
C ILE A 213 0.24 -4.88 -20.14
N PHE A 214 -0.52 -5.22 -19.09
CA PHE A 214 -0.75 -4.36 -17.94
C PHE A 214 0.32 -4.47 -16.85
N PHE A 215 1.38 -5.26 -17.03
CA PHE A 215 2.40 -5.45 -15.99
C PHE A 215 3.56 -4.45 -16.07
N SER A 216 3.53 -3.52 -17.04
CA SER A 216 4.52 -2.44 -17.09
C SER A 216 4.29 -1.44 -15.97
N LYS A 217 5.38 -0.81 -15.51
CA LYS A 217 5.32 0.26 -14.49
C LYS A 217 4.36 1.37 -14.93
N GLU A 218 4.47 1.79 -16.18
CA GLU A 218 3.70 2.88 -16.77
C GLU A 218 2.20 2.54 -16.76
N MET A 219 1.84 1.32 -17.15
CA MET A 219 0.44 0.88 -17.15
C MET A 219 -0.12 0.81 -15.73
N ILE A 220 0.58 0.14 -14.82
CA ILE A 220 0.16 0.00 -13.42
C ILE A 220 -0.04 1.37 -12.77
N TRP A 221 0.95 2.25 -12.90
CA TRP A 221 0.92 3.56 -12.28
C TRP A 221 -0.13 4.48 -12.90
N THR A 222 -0.34 4.38 -14.22
CA THR A 222 -1.42 5.08 -14.92
C THR A 222 -2.78 4.64 -14.39
N HIS A 223 -3.04 3.34 -14.30
CA HIS A 223 -4.32 2.84 -13.80
C HIS A 223 -4.55 3.21 -12.33
N PHE A 224 -3.52 3.11 -11.49
CA PHE A 224 -3.58 3.56 -10.10
C PHE A 224 -3.93 5.05 -10.00
N SER A 225 -3.28 5.89 -10.82
CA SER A 225 -3.53 7.32 -10.88
C SER A 225 -4.99 7.62 -11.24
N PHE A 226 -5.57 6.84 -12.16
CA PHE A 226 -7.00 6.93 -12.46
C PHE A 226 -7.90 6.45 -11.33
N ALA A 227 -7.54 5.37 -10.65
CA ALA A 227 -8.31 4.87 -9.51
C ALA A 227 -8.40 5.94 -8.41
N ILE A 228 -7.33 6.71 -8.17
CA ILE A 228 -7.34 7.86 -7.25
C ILE A 228 -8.16 9.01 -7.83
N PHE A 229 -7.98 9.35 -9.11
CA PHE A 229 -8.65 10.51 -9.71
C PHE A 229 -10.17 10.32 -9.80
N PHE A 230 -10.63 9.14 -10.16
CA PHE A 230 -12.05 8.80 -10.33
C PHE A 230 -12.73 8.35 -9.06
N ASN A 231 -12.08 8.46 -7.89
CA ASN A 231 -12.47 7.92 -6.58
C ASN A 231 -13.81 8.44 -6.03
N ASP A 232 -14.86 8.22 -6.82
CA ASP A 232 -16.27 8.39 -6.61
C ASP A 232 -16.83 6.98 -6.57
N SER A 233 -17.28 6.58 -5.39
CA SER A 233 -17.80 5.25 -5.10
C SER A 233 -18.95 4.80 -6.02
N ALA A 234 -19.68 5.74 -6.61
CA ALA A 234 -20.76 5.43 -7.56
C ALA A 234 -20.26 5.15 -8.98
N LYS A 235 -19.03 5.57 -9.33
CA LYS A 235 -18.42 5.39 -10.66
C LYS A 235 -17.36 4.30 -10.71
N ALA A 236 -16.86 3.89 -9.54
CA ALA A 236 -15.78 2.92 -9.44
C ALA A 236 -16.23 1.46 -9.69
N ASP A 237 -17.53 1.17 -9.84
CA ASP A 237 -18.07 -0.20 -10.01
C ASP A 237 -17.56 -0.98 -11.26
N TYR A 238 -16.74 -0.38 -12.13
CA TYR A 238 -16.33 -0.98 -13.40
C TYR A 238 -14.80 -1.05 -13.55
N GLY A 239 -14.21 -2.18 -13.12
CA GLY A 239 -12.92 -2.71 -13.60
C GLY A 239 -11.64 -1.90 -13.29
N LEU A 240 -10.70 -2.46 -12.52
CA LEU A 240 -9.36 -1.88 -12.29
C LEU A 240 -9.28 -0.45 -11.71
N PHE A 241 -10.40 0.18 -11.35
CA PHE A 241 -10.45 1.54 -10.80
C PHE A 241 -10.94 1.61 -9.34
N LEU A 242 -11.18 0.46 -8.69
CA LEU A 242 -11.59 0.39 -7.27
C LEU A 242 -10.39 0.41 -6.34
N LEU A 243 -10.26 1.43 -5.49
CA LEU A 243 -9.27 1.41 -4.40
C LEU A 243 -9.69 0.49 -3.25
N ASP A 244 -10.99 0.28 -2.99
CA ASP A 244 -11.56 -0.72 -2.08
C ASP A 244 -13.09 -0.83 -2.30
N TYR A 245 -13.72 -1.96 -1.97
CA TYR A 245 -15.18 -2.06 -1.81
C TYR A 245 -15.68 -1.29 -0.58
N LYS A 246 -14.83 -1.06 0.44
CA LYS A 246 -15.15 -0.23 1.62
C LYS A 246 -15.17 1.27 1.33
N PHE A 247 -14.52 1.73 0.26
CA PHE A 247 -14.70 3.10 -0.26
C PHE A 247 -16.16 3.37 -0.65
N LYS A 248 -16.97 2.33 -0.89
CA LYS A 248 -18.39 2.44 -1.26
C LYS A 248 -19.27 3.02 -0.15
N ASN A 249 -18.82 3.00 1.12
CA ASN A 249 -19.63 3.39 2.28
C ASN A 249 -19.28 4.74 2.91
N ASP A 250 -18.18 5.41 2.52
CA ASP A 250 -17.73 6.64 3.21
C ASP A 250 -18.22 7.94 2.54
N THR A 251 -18.90 7.89 1.39
CA THR A 251 -19.65 9.06 0.88
C THR A 251 -20.99 9.26 1.58
N GLU A 252 -21.43 8.30 2.40
CA GLU A 252 -22.62 8.41 3.25
C GLU A 252 -22.28 8.21 4.74
N LYS A 253 -21.31 8.96 5.28
CA LYS A 253 -21.36 9.27 6.72
C LYS A 253 -22.38 10.39 6.99
N LYS A 254 -23.65 9.99 7.08
CA LYS A 254 -24.32 10.06 8.37
C LYS A 254 -24.39 8.64 8.93
N SER A 255 -23.64 8.41 10.00
CA SER A 255 -23.79 7.25 10.89
C SER A 255 -25.22 7.16 11.45
N PRO A 256 -25.60 6.11 12.18
CA PRO A 256 -25.58 4.67 11.93
C PRO A 256 -27.04 4.15 11.72
N LEU A 257 -27.22 2.90 11.27
CA LEU A 257 -28.24 1.92 11.71
C LEU A 257 -28.98 1.10 10.61
N ILE A 258 -29.14 -0.18 10.98
CA ILE A 258 -30.27 -1.11 10.75
C ILE A 258 -30.37 -1.84 9.41
N ASN A 259 -30.39 -3.18 9.57
CA ASN A 259 -30.81 -4.20 8.60
C ASN A 259 -32.08 -3.80 7.84
N GLY A 260 -32.04 -3.89 6.50
CA GLY A 260 -33.26 -4.19 5.73
C GLY A 260 -33.56 -3.41 4.46
N GLU A 261 -32.77 -2.42 4.04
CA GLU A 261 -33.07 -1.69 2.80
C GLU A 261 -32.30 -2.23 1.57
N LYS A 262 -33.04 -2.77 0.59
CA LYS A 262 -32.56 -2.91 -0.79
C LYS A 262 -32.66 -1.54 -1.47
N ARG A 263 -31.52 -0.96 -1.89
CA ARG A 263 -31.50 0.19 -2.80
C ARG A 263 -30.97 -0.20 -4.18
N ILE A 264 -31.69 0.27 -5.19
CA ILE A 264 -31.41 0.15 -6.61
C ILE A 264 -30.36 1.21 -6.98
N THR A 265 -29.18 0.80 -7.46
CA THR A 265 -28.13 1.68 -7.96
C THR A 265 -28.36 2.02 -9.45
N SER A 266 -28.10 3.26 -9.85
CA SER A 266 -28.31 3.77 -11.20
C SER A 266 -27.32 3.20 -12.22
N ASN A 267 -27.85 2.66 -13.33
CA ASN A 267 -27.11 2.07 -14.46
C ASN A 267 -26.53 3.14 -15.41
N THR A 268 -25.36 3.71 -15.12
CA THR A 268 -24.56 4.40 -16.16
C THR A 268 -23.26 3.67 -16.37
N GLU A 269 -23.12 3.05 -17.54
CA GLU A 269 -21.90 2.40 -18.01
C GLU A 269 -20.87 3.46 -18.44
N MET A 270 -19.57 3.17 -18.34
CA MET A 270 -18.50 4.03 -18.87
C MET A 270 -17.51 3.21 -19.68
N GLU A 271 -17.00 3.78 -20.78
CA GLU A 271 -15.94 3.18 -21.60
C GLU A 271 -14.65 3.99 -21.47
N THR A 272 -13.53 3.32 -21.19
CA THR A 272 -12.21 3.95 -21.06
C THR A 272 -11.29 3.52 -22.19
N PHE A 273 -10.66 4.48 -22.87
CA PHE A 273 -9.75 4.25 -23.99
C PHE A 273 -8.36 4.81 -23.68
N TYR A 274 -7.32 4.02 -23.91
CA TYR A 274 -5.92 4.41 -23.72
C TYR A 274 -5.27 4.73 -25.06
N LEU A 275 -4.80 5.97 -25.21
CA LEU A 275 -4.12 6.44 -26.41
C LEU A 275 -2.66 6.80 -26.07
N PRO A 276 -1.67 5.96 -26.45
CA PRO A 276 -0.27 6.35 -26.38
C PRO A 276 -0.01 7.50 -27.38
N LEU A 277 0.28 8.70 -26.87
CA LEU A 277 0.34 9.92 -27.68
C LEU A 277 1.46 9.89 -28.72
N ASN A 278 2.53 9.12 -28.46
CA ASN A 278 3.60 8.88 -29.43
C ASN A 278 3.17 8.04 -30.66
N LYS A 279 1.99 7.41 -30.62
CA LYS A 279 1.41 6.63 -31.73
C LYS A 279 0.17 7.27 -32.33
N VAL A 280 -0.27 8.42 -31.82
CA VAL A 280 -1.52 9.07 -32.26
C VAL A 280 -1.15 10.29 -33.11
N ASN A 281 -1.69 10.36 -34.33
CA ASN A 281 -1.46 11.53 -35.17
C ASN A 281 -2.31 12.72 -34.69
N LYS A 282 -1.90 13.94 -35.04
CA LYS A 282 -2.60 15.18 -34.63
C LYS A 282 -4.06 15.25 -35.12
N GLN A 283 -4.37 14.57 -36.22
CA GLN A 283 -5.69 14.57 -36.84
C GLN A 283 -6.70 13.75 -36.00
N MET A 284 -6.31 12.56 -35.51
CA MET A 284 -7.12 11.75 -34.60
C MET A 284 -7.46 12.48 -33.30
N LEU A 285 -6.53 13.28 -32.76
CA LEU A 285 -6.78 14.05 -31.53
C LEU A 285 -7.74 15.22 -31.74
N ALA A 286 -7.78 15.78 -32.95
CA ALA A 286 -8.71 16.85 -33.31
C ALA A 286 -10.15 16.36 -33.44
N GLU A 287 -10.34 15.05 -33.70
CA GLU A 287 -11.64 14.40 -33.87
C GLU A 287 -12.26 13.93 -32.54
N ILE A 288 -11.56 14.07 -31.42
CA ILE A 288 -12.11 13.70 -30.11
C ILE A 288 -13.25 14.65 -29.73
N ASP A 289 -14.43 14.08 -29.51
CA ASP A 289 -15.62 14.79 -29.06
C ASP A 289 -15.58 14.99 -27.53
N PHE A 290 -15.12 16.17 -27.09
CA PHE A 290 -15.02 16.52 -25.66
C PHE A 290 -16.37 16.63 -24.95
N ASN A 291 -17.50 16.62 -25.68
CA ASN A 291 -18.83 16.51 -25.07
C ASN A 291 -19.16 15.06 -24.69
N LYS A 292 -18.54 14.09 -25.37
CA LYS A 292 -18.71 12.65 -25.09
C LYS A 292 -17.60 12.09 -24.21
N PHE A 293 -16.40 12.66 -24.30
CA PHE A 293 -15.21 12.14 -23.64
C PHE A 293 -14.59 13.19 -22.71
N SER A 294 -14.31 12.79 -21.47
CA SER A 294 -13.33 13.48 -20.63
C SER A 294 -11.94 12.96 -20.96
N VAL A 295 -11.02 13.84 -21.35
CA VAL A 295 -9.67 13.46 -21.76
C VAL A 295 -8.66 13.84 -20.69
N TYR A 296 -7.82 12.89 -20.29
CA TYR A 296 -6.82 13.04 -19.25
C TYR A 296 -5.43 12.76 -19.82
N LEU A 297 -4.51 13.67 -19.56
CA LEU A 297 -3.13 13.64 -20.04
C LEU A 297 -2.19 13.16 -18.94
N LEU A 298 -1.26 12.26 -19.27
CA LEU A 298 -0.30 11.67 -18.32
C LEU A 298 1.13 11.76 -18.85
N ASN A 299 2.07 12.07 -17.96
CA ASN A 299 3.52 12.08 -18.23
C ASN A 299 4.22 11.12 -17.26
N SER A 300 5.12 10.27 -17.75
CA SER A 300 5.91 9.30 -16.98
C SER A 300 7.05 9.88 -16.15
N SER A 301 7.24 11.20 -16.15
CA SER A 301 8.25 11.85 -15.31
C SER A 301 8.06 11.48 -13.82
N SER A 302 9.12 11.66 -13.02
CA SER A 302 9.19 11.30 -11.59
C SER A 302 8.03 11.81 -10.71
N SER A 303 7.27 12.79 -11.21
CA SER A 303 6.01 13.22 -10.63
C SER A 303 4.93 13.18 -11.71
N PHE A 304 4.10 12.14 -11.73
CA PHE A 304 3.01 12.01 -12.71
C PHE A 304 2.02 13.18 -12.54
N ASN A 305 1.79 13.94 -13.61
CA ASN A 305 0.79 15.00 -13.64
C ASN A 305 -0.42 14.51 -14.43
N ILE A 306 -1.61 14.54 -13.83
CA ILE A 306 -2.88 14.31 -14.54
C ILE A 306 -3.45 15.68 -14.91
N VAL A 307 -3.56 15.97 -16.20
CA VAL A 307 -4.21 17.20 -16.67
C VAL A 307 -5.47 16.84 -17.43
N LYS A 308 -6.62 17.36 -16.99
CA LYS A 308 -7.84 17.27 -17.80
C LYS A 308 -7.71 18.20 -19.00
N ALA A 309 -7.71 17.63 -20.20
CA ALA A 309 -7.89 18.40 -21.42
C ALA A 309 -9.38 18.71 -21.60
N ASP A 310 -9.69 19.99 -21.74
CA ASP A 310 -11.04 20.51 -21.99
C ASP A 310 -11.27 20.88 -23.46
N SER A 311 -10.25 20.71 -24.30
CA SER A 311 -10.29 21.00 -25.73
C SER A 311 -9.20 20.25 -26.48
N SER A 312 -9.45 20.00 -27.77
CA SER A 312 -8.49 19.40 -28.70
C SER A 312 -7.23 20.25 -28.81
N MET A 313 -7.33 21.57 -28.71
CA MET A 313 -6.18 22.47 -28.78
C MET A 313 -5.24 22.33 -27.57
N LYS A 314 -5.77 22.13 -26.35
CA LYS A 314 -4.93 21.79 -25.18
C LYS A 314 -4.30 20.41 -25.33
N LEU A 315 -5.02 19.43 -25.86
CA LEU A 315 -4.52 18.08 -26.10
C LEU A 315 -3.36 18.06 -27.12
N ILE A 316 -3.48 18.83 -28.20
CA ILE A 316 -2.44 18.96 -29.22
C ILE A 316 -1.20 19.68 -28.67
N ARG A 317 -1.35 20.70 -27.83
CA ARG A 317 -0.21 21.37 -27.17
C ARG A 317 0.50 20.46 -26.17
N ALA A 318 -0.24 19.54 -25.56
CA ALA A 318 0.28 18.56 -24.61
C ALA A 318 1.07 17.40 -25.25
N LEU A 319 1.00 17.21 -26.57
CA LEU A 319 1.70 16.13 -27.29
C LEU A 319 3.21 16.05 -27.03
N ASN A 320 3.85 17.19 -26.73
CA ASN A 320 5.29 17.24 -26.48
C ASN A 320 5.64 17.10 -24.99
N GLN A 321 4.64 17.04 -24.11
CA GLN A 321 4.80 17.09 -22.66
C GLN A 321 4.19 15.88 -21.95
N PHE A 322 3.39 15.07 -22.64
CA PHE A 322 2.65 13.96 -22.07
C PHE A 322 2.78 12.74 -22.99
N GLU A 323 2.85 11.57 -22.39
CA GLU A 323 3.08 10.30 -23.09
C GLU A 323 1.77 9.59 -23.43
N TYR A 324 0.74 9.79 -22.61
CA TYR A 324 -0.54 9.12 -22.77
C TYR A 324 -1.70 10.11 -22.67
N ALA A 325 -2.74 9.84 -23.45
CA ALA A 325 -4.07 10.41 -23.26
C ALA A 325 -5.04 9.28 -22.93
N VAL A 326 -5.91 9.49 -21.95
CA VAL A 326 -6.99 8.58 -21.61
C VAL A 326 -8.31 9.27 -21.81
N LEU A 327 -9.17 8.63 -22.57
CA LEU A 327 -10.50 9.12 -22.89
C LEU A 327 -11.50 8.33 -22.08
N VAL A 328 -12.30 9.02 -21.30
CA VAL A 328 -13.39 8.43 -20.52
C VAL A 328 -14.70 8.88 -21.12
N LYS A 329 -15.40 7.94 -21.74
CA LYS A 329 -16.71 8.13 -22.36
C LYS A 329 -17.79 7.92 -21.32
N LYS A 330 -18.71 8.88 -21.23
CA LYS A 330 -19.96 8.70 -20.48
C LYS A 330 -20.97 8.06 -21.43
N LEU A 331 -21.44 6.83 -21.15
CA LEU A 331 -22.49 6.18 -21.96
C LEU A 331 -23.88 6.70 -21.61
#